data_AF-A0A935LPA7-F1
#
_entry.id   AF-A0A935LPA7-F1
#
_cell.length_a   1.000
_cell.length_b   1.000
_cell.length_c   1.000
_cell.angle_alpha   90.00
_cell.angle_beta   90.00
_cell.angle_gamma   90.00
#
_symmetry.space_group_name_H-M   'P 1'
#
loop_
_entity.id
_entity.type
_entity.pdbx_description
1 polymer ?
#
loop_
_entity_poly.entity_id
_entity_poly.type
_entity_poly.pdbx_seq_one_letter_code
_entity_poly.pdbx_strand_id
1 'polypeptide(L)'
;MSIKRFIDTIPGDFYRYPFSPDISKMTPVSGEYGGWYYGHIRWFYNKYGGYVYARSSTINYTVGIYWDTTCQFKIVDEDDNVIINTTLSRTDTGNYTKAGYGEHTFFDGSFSATIGKKYYIYNIDAFVLRDTSGILLNGNIGHDFDRYRYPIKYIYVPTGCNEVVVYYSATAKIYYQKYGHPHWKNDGIVLKNWDNKWIEKYLIPEADQGSVWAFEFTSSDIDFKTLPNIVALQPFTYTI
;
A
#
# COMPACT_ATOMS: atom_id res chain seq x y z
N MET A 1 23.70 12.59 -7.97
CA MET A 1 24.36 12.49 -6.65
C MET A 1 25.14 11.17 -6.63
N SER A 2 26.41 11.14 -6.18
CA SER A 2 27.22 9.91 -6.19
C SER A 2 26.81 8.97 -5.04
N ILE A 3 26.91 7.65 -5.26
CA ILE A 3 26.66 6.60 -4.24
C ILE A 3 27.43 6.85 -2.94
N LYS A 4 28.55 7.57 -2.99
CA LYS A 4 29.36 7.94 -1.82
C LYS A 4 28.59 8.81 -0.82
N ARG A 5 27.73 9.73 -1.27
CA ARG A 5 26.84 10.50 -0.36
C ARG A 5 25.74 9.64 0.28
N PHE A 6 25.33 8.55 -0.38
CA PHE A 6 24.27 7.65 0.09
C PHE A 6 24.66 6.84 1.35
N ILE A 7 25.96 6.64 1.55
CA ILE A 7 26.53 5.82 2.63
C ILE A 7 26.69 6.64 3.93
N ASP A 8 26.79 7.96 3.81
CA ASP A 8 27.15 8.88 4.91
C ASP A 8 25.95 9.71 5.42
N THR A 9 24.77 9.60 4.80
CA THR A 9 23.59 10.43 5.11
C THR A 9 22.66 9.84 6.17
N ILE A 10 22.05 10.74 6.95
CA ILE A 10 21.06 10.47 8.01
C ILE A 10 19.68 10.21 7.35
N PRO A 11 18.75 9.43 7.95
CA PRO A 11 17.39 9.24 7.43
C PRO A 11 16.67 10.57 7.16
N GLY A 12 16.70 11.06 5.91
CA GLY A 12 16.11 12.34 5.52
C GLY A 12 16.60 12.90 4.18
N ASP A 13 17.82 12.55 3.74
CA ASP A 13 18.45 13.10 2.53
C ASP A 13 18.12 12.35 1.22
N PHE A 14 17.18 11.40 1.27
CA PHE A 14 17.01 10.37 0.24
C PHE A 14 15.86 10.67 -0.74
N TYR A 15 15.93 11.78 -1.47
CA TYR A 15 15.12 11.92 -2.68
C TYR A 15 16.04 12.34 -3.82
N ARG A 16 16.41 11.36 -4.64
CA ARG A 16 17.28 11.57 -5.82
C ARG A 16 16.53 12.23 -6.98
N TYR A 17 15.19 12.17 -6.97
CA TYR A 17 14.33 12.66 -8.04
C TYR A 17 13.40 13.76 -7.52
N PRO A 18 13.34 14.93 -8.17
CA PRO A 18 12.43 16.03 -7.81
C PRO A 18 10.97 15.75 -8.19
N PHE A 19 10.66 14.51 -8.59
CA PHE A 19 9.32 14.12 -8.91
C PHE A 19 8.52 13.98 -7.62
N SER A 20 7.32 14.53 -7.58
CA SER A 20 6.28 14.22 -6.60
C SER A 20 5.09 13.67 -7.40
N PRO A 21 4.66 12.41 -7.21
CA PRO A 21 3.55 11.84 -7.93
C PRO A 21 2.31 12.64 -7.64
N ASP A 22 1.64 13.02 -8.71
CA ASP A 22 0.36 13.69 -8.68
C ASP A 22 -0.72 12.61 -8.57
N ILE A 23 -1.26 12.44 -7.36
CA ILE A 23 -2.30 11.42 -7.09
C ILE A 23 -3.53 11.66 -7.99
N SER A 24 -3.80 12.91 -8.41
CA SER A 24 -4.93 13.22 -9.30
C SER A 24 -4.77 12.65 -10.71
N LYS A 25 -3.57 12.21 -11.08
CA LYS A 25 -3.25 11.53 -12.34
C LYS A 25 -3.29 10.01 -12.24
N MET A 26 -3.46 9.47 -11.03
CA MET A 26 -3.61 8.05 -10.82
C MET A 26 -5.07 7.64 -11.07
N THR A 27 -5.27 6.49 -11.71
CA THR A 27 -6.59 5.89 -11.93
C THR A 27 -6.50 4.40 -11.58
N PRO A 28 -7.37 3.83 -10.74
CA PRO A 28 -7.32 2.40 -10.43
C PRO A 28 -7.51 1.57 -11.71
N VAL A 29 -6.73 0.50 -11.87
CA VAL A 29 -6.87 -0.41 -13.03
C VAL A 29 -8.18 -1.20 -12.95
N SER A 30 -8.70 -1.40 -11.74
CA SER A 30 -9.98 -2.03 -11.46
C SER A 30 -10.74 -1.24 -10.40
N GLY A 31 -11.91 -0.70 -10.75
CA GLY A 31 -12.80 0.01 -9.80
C GLY A 31 -13.57 -0.93 -8.86
N GLU A 32 -13.53 -2.23 -9.11
CA GLU A 32 -14.21 -3.28 -8.34
C GLU A 32 -13.25 -4.25 -7.65
N TYR A 33 -11.94 -4.14 -7.90
CA TYR A 33 -10.92 -4.96 -7.26
C TYR A 33 -9.87 -4.03 -6.68
N GLY A 34 -10.07 -3.67 -5.42
CA GLY A 34 -9.03 -3.06 -4.64
C GLY A 34 -7.89 -4.05 -4.50
N GLY A 35 -6.69 -3.52 -4.38
CA GLY A 35 -5.61 -4.36 -3.90
C GLY A 35 -5.82 -4.62 -2.42
N TRP A 36 -5.44 -5.82 -2.02
CA TRP A 36 -5.74 -6.36 -0.71
C TRP A 36 -4.99 -5.57 0.35
N TYR A 37 -5.70 -4.80 1.16
CA TYR A 37 -5.16 -4.25 2.39
C TYR A 37 -5.50 -5.18 3.54
N TYR A 38 -4.49 -5.89 4.04
CA TYR A 38 -4.60 -6.72 5.24
C TYR A 38 -4.10 -5.91 6.44
N GLY A 39 -5.00 -5.44 7.30
CA GLY A 39 -4.59 -4.76 8.53
C GLY A 39 -4.85 -5.65 9.74
N HIS A 40 -3.81 -6.25 10.30
CA HIS A 40 -3.82 -6.61 11.72
C HIS A 40 -2.93 -5.61 12.44
N ILE A 41 -3.40 -4.36 12.53
CA ILE A 41 -2.64 -3.29 13.14
C ILE A 41 -2.69 -3.50 14.65
N ARG A 42 -1.68 -4.18 15.22
CA ARG A 42 -1.51 -4.16 16.67
C ARG A 42 -0.96 -2.80 17.06
N TRP A 43 -1.87 -1.90 17.44
CA TRP A 43 -1.69 -0.91 18.49
C TRP A 43 -0.32 -0.26 18.70
N PHE A 44 0.38 0.24 17.68
CA PHE A 44 1.59 1.01 17.94
C PHE A 44 1.75 2.18 16.93
N TYR A 45 1.43 3.39 17.42
CA TYR A 45 1.92 4.72 16.99
C TYR A 45 1.14 5.61 16.00
N ASN A 46 0.09 5.20 15.29
CA ASN A 46 -0.66 6.10 14.37
C ASN A 46 -2.20 6.01 14.43
N LYS A 47 -2.87 7.16 14.25
CA LYS A 47 -4.35 7.33 14.33
C LYS A 47 -5.13 6.66 13.19
N TYR A 48 -4.49 6.44 12.03
CA TYR A 48 -5.13 5.87 10.82
C TYR A 48 -4.27 4.75 10.21
N GLY A 49 -4.91 3.73 9.64
CA GLY A 49 -4.23 2.62 8.95
C GLY A 49 -3.85 2.93 7.50
N GLY A 50 -4.61 3.80 6.85
CA GLY A 50 -4.43 4.21 5.46
C GLY A 50 -5.51 5.20 5.04
N TYR A 51 -5.54 5.57 3.76
CA TYR A 51 -6.59 6.44 3.24
C TYR A 51 -6.97 6.08 1.80
N VAL A 52 -8.22 6.35 1.46
CA VAL A 52 -8.73 6.29 0.10
C VAL A 52 -8.72 7.69 -0.48
N TYR A 53 -8.09 7.88 -1.64
CA TYR A 53 -8.21 9.09 -2.43
C TYR A 53 -9.40 8.98 -3.37
N ALA A 54 -10.35 9.91 -3.26
CA ALA A 54 -11.60 9.84 -4.00
C ALA A 54 -11.45 10.24 -5.48
N ARG A 55 -11.84 9.34 -6.38
CA ARG A 55 -11.85 9.54 -7.85
C ARG A 55 -13.26 9.62 -8.44
N SER A 56 -14.26 9.38 -7.61
CA SER A 56 -15.68 9.43 -7.95
C SER A 56 -16.46 10.11 -6.81
N SER A 57 -17.67 10.56 -7.10
CA SER A 57 -18.58 11.14 -6.10
C SER A 57 -19.16 10.12 -5.12
N THR A 58 -18.90 8.83 -5.35
CA THR A 58 -19.30 7.72 -4.49
C THR A 58 -18.14 6.76 -4.39
N ILE A 59 -17.73 6.44 -3.16
CA ILE A 59 -16.73 5.41 -2.89
C ILE A 59 -17.47 4.16 -2.45
N ASN A 60 -17.40 3.13 -3.27
CA ASN A 60 -17.81 1.79 -2.88
C ASN A 60 -16.65 1.13 -2.15
N TYR A 61 -16.96 0.26 -1.20
CA TYR A 61 -15.95 -0.54 -0.56
C TYR A 61 -16.46 -1.91 -0.09
N THR A 62 -15.54 -2.87 0.01
CA THR A 62 -15.79 -4.18 0.62
C THR A 62 -14.81 -4.40 1.75
N VAL A 63 -15.33 -4.64 2.95
CA VAL A 63 -14.56 -4.87 4.18
C VAL A 63 -14.83 -6.28 4.72
N GLY A 64 -13.79 -7.09 4.89
CA GLY A 64 -13.86 -8.39 5.53
C GLY A 64 -13.46 -8.31 7.01
N ILE A 65 -14.10 -9.06 7.91
CA ILE A 65 -13.69 -9.19 9.32
C ILE A 65 -13.20 -10.63 9.63
N TYR A 66 -12.37 -10.80 10.66
CA TYR A 66 -11.84 -12.10 11.12
C TYR A 66 -12.61 -12.70 12.32
N TRP A 67 -12.35 -13.99 12.57
CA TRP A 67 -13.07 -14.95 13.41
C TRP A 67 -13.62 -14.35 14.72
N ASP A 68 -14.94 -14.44 14.88
CA ASP A 68 -15.75 -14.21 16.09
C ASP A 68 -15.73 -12.81 16.72
N THR A 69 -15.24 -11.80 16.01
CA THR A 69 -15.15 -10.43 16.56
C THR A 69 -16.14 -9.46 15.92
N THR A 70 -16.78 -8.66 16.77
CA THR A 70 -17.36 -7.37 16.37
C THR A 70 -16.21 -6.39 16.12
N CYS A 71 -16.27 -5.61 15.06
CA CYS A 71 -15.21 -4.73 14.62
C CYS A 71 -15.77 -3.30 14.44
N GLN A 72 -15.19 -2.31 15.12
CA GLN A 72 -15.56 -0.91 14.87
C GLN A 72 -14.99 -0.50 13.52
N PHE A 73 -15.82 -0.05 12.58
CA PHE A 73 -15.40 0.45 11.28
C PHE A 73 -15.71 1.94 11.17
N LYS A 74 -14.66 2.74 10.99
CA LYS A 74 -14.74 4.19 10.95
C LYS A 74 -13.96 4.77 9.78
N ILE A 75 -14.61 5.67 9.05
CA ILE A 75 -14.00 6.51 8.01
C ILE A 75 -14.23 7.97 8.38
N VAL A 76 -13.17 8.77 8.27
CA VAL A 76 -13.22 10.23 8.42
C VAL A 76 -12.67 10.92 7.18
N ASP A 77 -13.06 12.17 6.95
CA ASP A 77 -12.42 13.00 5.93
C ASP A 77 -11.12 13.65 6.45
N GLU A 78 -10.50 14.50 5.63
CA GLU A 78 -9.27 15.23 5.97
C GLU A 78 -9.40 16.24 7.12
N ASP A 79 -10.63 16.61 7.47
CA ASP A 79 -10.97 17.54 8.53
C ASP A 79 -11.47 16.80 9.81
N ASP A 80 -11.26 15.48 9.87
CA ASP A 80 -11.72 14.58 10.94
C ASP A 80 -13.25 14.45 11.07
N ASN A 81 -14.04 14.90 10.09
CA ASN A 81 -15.48 14.69 10.10
C ASN A 81 -15.79 13.22 9.90
N VAL A 82 -16.70 12.69 10.71
CA VAL A 82 -17.10 11.28 10.64
C VAL A 82 -18.01 11.06 9.44
N ILE A 83 -17.54 10.24 8.50
CA ILE A 83 -18.32 9.83 7.32
C ILE A 83 -19.01 8.50 7.57
N ILE A 84 -18.28 7.56 8.18
CA ILE A 84 -18.80 6.26 8.58
C ILE A 84 -18.35 6.00 10.01
N ASN A 85 -19.25 5.50 10.84
CA ASN A 85 -18.95 5.00 12.17
C ASN A 85 -19.97 3.90 12.51
N THR A 86 -19.57 2.66 12.32
CA THR A 86 -20.44 1.49 12.48
C THR A 86 -19.72 0.35 13.16
N THR A 87 -20.47 -0.60 13.70
CA THR A 87 -19.94 -1.86 14.22
C THR A 87 -20.30 -2.98 13.26
N LEU A 88 -19.28 -3.58 12.65
CA LEU A 88 -19.44 -4.78 11.83
C LEU A 88 -19.46 -6.00 12.74
N SER A 89 -20.42 -6.89 12.57
CA SER A 89 -20.58 -8.07 13.42
C SER A 89 -20.80 -9.29 12.56
N ARG A 90 -20.05 -10.37 12.82
CA ARG A 90 -20.34 -11.68 12.23
C ARG A 90 -21.73 -12.10 12.71
N THR A 91 -22.66 -12.24 11.78
CA THR A 91 -23.93 -12.90 12.04
C THR A 91 -23.78 -14.31 11.49
N ASP A 92 -23.70 -15.30 12.37
CA ASP A 92 -23.52 -16.69 11.95
C ASP A 92 -24.60 -17.07 10.93
N THR A 93 -24.21 -17.26 9.66
CA THR A 93 -24.87 -18.04 8.58
C THR A 93 -24.29 -17.78 7.18
N GLY A 94 -23.45 -16.76 6.99
CA GLY A 94 -22.85 -16.45 5.69
C GLY A 94 -21.33 -16.60 5.64
N ASN A 95 -20.81 -17.83 5.72
CA ASN A 95 -19.38 -18.08 5.48
C ASN A 95 -19.08 -17.89 3.98
N TYR A 96 -18.47 -16.76 3.59
CA TYR A 96 -18.01 -16.53 2.22
C TYR A 96 -16.52 -16.84 2.11
N THR A 97 -16.18 -18.09 1.82
CA THR A 97 -14.83 -18.46 1.39
C THR A 97 -14.66 -18.13 -0.10
N LYS A 98 -14.10 -16.95 -0.42
CA LYS A 98 -13.59 -16.68 -1.77
C LYS A 98 -12.07 -16.77 -1.77
N ALA A 99 -11.56 -17.90 -2.27
CA ALA A 99 -10.18 -18.21 -2.65
C ALA A 99 -9.07 -17.70 -1.68
N GLY A 100 -8.69 -18.55 -0.71
CA GLY A 100 -7.31 -18.59 -0.21
C GLY A 100 -7.00 -18.01 1.18
N TYR A 101 -7.95 -17.45 1.92
CA TYR A 101 -7.64 -16.69 3.16
C TYR A 101 -8.44 -17.09 4.43
N GLY A 102 -9.04 -18.28 4.46
CA GLY A 102 -9.79 -18.75 5.64
C GLY A 102 -11.21 -18.16 5.73
N GLU A 103 -11.86 -18.35 6.88
CA GLU A 103 -13.24 -17.88 7.10
C GLU A 103 -13.27 -16.36 7.37
N HIS A 104 -13.89 -15.61 6.46
CA HIS A 104 -14.14 -14.18 6.60
C HIS A 104 -15.62 -13.89 6.30
N THR A 105 -16.18 -12.90 7.00
CA THR A 105 -17.47 -12.27 6.62
C THR A 105 -17.18 -10.93 5.97
N PHE A 106 -17.64 -10.76 4.74
CA PHE A 106 -17.47 -9.53 3.97
C PHE A 106 -18.73 -8.66 4.02
N PHE A 107 -18.52 -7.35 4.11
CA PHE A 107 -19.56 -6.34 4.09
C PHE A 107 -19.27 -5.36 2.97
N ASP A 108 -20.24 -5.20 2.08
CA ASP A 108 -20.20 -4.15 1.07
C ASP A 108 -20.82 -2.88 1.65
N GLY A 109 -20.24 -1.75 1.33
CA GLY A 109 -20.74 -0.44 1.72
C GLY A 109 -20.38 0.62 0.70
N SER A 110 -20.96 1.80 0.87
CA SER A 110 -20.60 2.96 0.08
C SER A 110 -20.82 4.25 0.86
N PHE A 111 -20.13 5.31 0.44
CA PHE A 111 -20.34 6.65 0.96
C PHE A 111 -20.18 7.72 -0.12
N SER A 112 -20.87 8.84 0.04
CA SER A 112 -20.71 10.01 -0.82
C SER A 112 -19.37 10.69 -0.56
N ALA A 113 -18.65 11.00 -1.62
CA ALA A 113 -17.32 11.58 -1.55
C ALA A 113 -17.20 12.83 -2.44
N THR A 114 -16.29 13.73 -2.05
CA THR A 114 -15.83 14.81 -2.91
C THR A 114 -14.60 14.33 -3.67
N ILE A 115 -14.65 14.39 -5.00
CA ILE A 115 -13.53 14.02 -5.86
C ILE A 115 -12.31 14.85 -5.47
N GLY A 116 -11.16 14.19 -5.32
CA GLY A 116 -9.90 14.82 -4.95
C GLY A 116 -9.62 14.91 -3.45
N LYS A 117 -10.59 14.57 -2.59
CA LYS A 117 -10.38 14.50 -1.14
C LYS A 117 -9.82 13.15 -0.68
N LYS A 118 -9.15 13.16 0.48
CA LYS A 118 -8.69 11.97 1.20
C LYS A 118 -9.71 11.58 2.26
N TYR A 119 -9.96 10.28 2.34
CA TYR A 119 -10.82 9.68 3.36
C TYR A 119 -9.98 8.67 4.15
N TYR A 120 -9.71 8.99 5.40
CA TYR A 120 -8.87 8.19 6.27
C TYR A 120 -9.67 7.04 6.86
N ILE A 121 -9.10 5.84 6.75
CA ILE A 121 -9.64 4.64 7.37
C ILE A 121 -9.01 4.56 8.76
N TYR A 122 -9.86 4.60 9.78
CA TYR A 122 -9.40 4.56 11.16
C TYR A 122 -8.67 3.24 11.44
N ASN A 123 -7.84 3.24 12.47
CA ASN A 123 -7.15 2.02 12.90
C ASN A 123 -8.18 1.03 13.46
N ILE A 124 -8.28 -0.14 12.84
CA ILE A 124 -9.35 -1.10 13.06
C ILE A 124 -8.73 -2.48 13.13
N ASP A 125 -9.09 -3.24 14.18
CA ASP A 125 -8.63 -4.61 14.37
C ASP A 125 -9.22 -5.54 13.31
N ALA A 126 -8.33 -6.26 12.62
CA ALA A 126 -8.59 -7.42 11.78
C ALA A 126 -9.61 -7.23 10.65
N PHE A 127 -9.33 -6.29 9.75
CA PHE A 127 -10.10 -6.15 8.51
C PHE A 127 -9.29 -6.29 7.23
N VAL A 128 -9.99 -6.70 6.17
CA VAL A 128 -9.49 -6.70 4.80
C VAL A 128 -10.29 -5.70 3.99
N LEU A 129 -9.70 -4.58 3.55
CA LEU A 129 -10.31 -3.75 2.51
C LEU A 129 -9.93 -4.34 1.17
N ARG A 130 -10.91 -4.93 0.50
CA ARG A 130 -10.68 -5.70 -0.71
C ARG A 130 -11.02 -4.91 -1.94
N ASP A 131 -12.11 -4.16 -1.93
CA ASP A 131 -12.61 -3.50 -3.12
C ASP A 131 -12.83 -2.03 -2.80
N THR A 132 -12.31 -1.10 -3.60
CA THR A 132 -12.66 0.31 -3.47
C THR A 132 -12.58 1.03 -4.81
N SER A 133 -13.58 1.86 -5.10
CA SER A 133 -13.59 2.67 -6.33
C SER A 133 -12.63 3.87 -6.27
N GLY A 134 -12.07 4.18 -5.09
CA GLY A 134 -10.99 5.15 -4.94
C GLY A 134 -9.60 4.54 -5.05
N ILE A 135 -8.55 5.32 -4.76
CA ILE A 135 -7.17 4.83 -4.73
C ILE A 135 -6.76 4.61 -3.28
N LEU A 136 -6.57 3.35 -2.91
CA LEU A 136 -6.12 2.97 -1.58
C LEU A 136 -4.62 3.18 -1.46
N LEU A 137 -4.25 4.11 -0.60
CA LEU A 137 -2.86 4.50 -0.33
C LEU A 137 -2.48 4.07 1.06
N ASN A 138 -1.26 3.55 1.19
CA ASN A 138 -0.74 3.17 2.49
C ASN A 138 -0.34 4.44 3.26
N GLY A 139 -1.05 4.73 4.35
CA GLY A 139 -0.74 5.85 5.23
C GLY A 139 0.38 5.57 6.21
N ASN A 140 0.82 4.30 6.34
CA ASN A 140 1.77 3.88 7.36
C ASN A 140 2.77 2.83 6.84
N ILE A 141 4.06 3.07 7.04
CA ILE A 141 5.18 2.13 6.77
C ILE A 141 5.33 1.07 7.90
N GLY A 142 4.21 0.70 8.54
CA GLY A 142 4.18 -0.01 9.82
C GLY A 142 4.46 -1.52 9.77
N HIS A 143 4.78 -2.04 10.96
CA HIS A 143 5.47 -3.30 11.26
C HIS A 143 4.61 -4.59 11.31
N ASP A 144 3.28 -4.54 11.16
CA ASP A 144 2.42 -5.65 11.59
C ASP A 144 1.57 -6.27 10.47
N PHE A 145 2.20 -7.09 9.62
CA PHE A 145 1.49 -8.02 8.72
C PHE A 145 1.90 -9.47 9.03
N ASP A 146 1.73 -9.90 10.28
CA ASP A 146 2.48 -11.03 10.82
C ASP A 146 2.04 -12.44 10.40
N ARG A 147 1.00 -12.63 9.57
CA ARG A 147 0.48 -14.01 9.32
C ARG A 147 0.04 -14.37 7.89
N TYR A 148 -0.21 -13.42 7.00
CA TYR A 148 -0.90 -13.71 5.73
C TYR A 148 -0.28 -13.10 4.46
N ARG A 149 1.05 -12.90 4.47
CA ARG A 149 1.85 -12.21 3.45
C ARG A 149 1.64 -10.69 3.47
N TYR A 150 2.70 -9.97 3.12
CA TYR A 150 2.68 -8.51 3.05
C TYR A 150 1.96 -8.08 1.76
N PRO A 151 1.15 -7.01 1.80
CA PRO A 151 0.47 -6.55 0.61
C PRO A 151 1.49 -6.14 -0.45
N ILE A 152 1.17 -6.47 -1.71
CA ILE A 152 1.93 -5.97 -2.85
C ILE A 152 1.80 -4.45 -2.87
N LYS A 153 2.94 -3.75 -2.93
CA LYS A 153 2.98 -2.29 -3.07
C LYS A 153 3.14 -1.94 -4.54
N TYR A 154 2.35 -0.99 -5.01
CA TYR A 154 2.41 -0.48 -6.38
C TYR A 154 2.94 0.95 -6.35
N ILE A 155 3.95 1.23 -7.19
CA ILE A 155 4.61 2.53 -7.27
C ILE A 155 4.77 2.96 -8.74
N TYR A 156 4.69 4.25 -8.99
CA TYR A 156 5.02 4.81 -10.31
C TYR A 156 6.51 5.13 -10.37
N VAL A 157 7.20 4.59 -11.37
CA VAL A 157 8.61 4.91 -11.63
C VAL A 157 8.67 5.95 -12.73
N PRO A 158 9.06 7.21 -12.45
CA PRO A 158 9.07 8.28 -13.44
C PRO A 158 10.17 8.11 -14.48
N THR A 159 10.01 8.75 -15.63
CA THR A 159 11.06 8.89 -16.65
C THR A 159 12.31 9.52 -16.04
N GLY A 160 13.48 8.98 -16.36
CA GLY A 160 14.77 9.34 -15.77
C GLY A 160 15.13 8.56 -14.50
N CYS A 161 14.20 7.78 -13.93
CA CYS A 161 14.46 6.91 -12.79
C CYS A 161 14.93 5.54 -13.23
N ASN A 162 16.25 5.29 -13.14
CA ASN A 162 16.86 4.03 -13.53
C ASN A 162 17.12 3.08 -12.36
N GLU A 163 16.75 3.48 -11.15
CA GLU A 163 16.95 2.68 -9.95
C GLU A 163 15.88 2.93 -8.89
N VAL A 164 15.41 1.84 -8.28
CA VAL A 164 14.61 1.89 -7.06
C VAL A 164 15.50 1.42 -5.91
N VAL A 165 15.69 2.26 -4.90
CA VAL A 165 16.42 1.88 -3.69
C VAL A 165 15.44 1.63 -2.56
N VAL A 166 15.59 0.50 -1.91
CA VAL A 166 14.74 0.06 -0.81
C VAL A 166 15.59 -0.18 0.42
N TYR A 167 15.10 0.28 1.56
CA TYR A 167 15.62 -0.05 2.87
C TYR A 167 14.73 -1.10 3.51
N TYR A 168 15.30 -2.20 4.01
CA TYR A 168 14.51 -3.26 4.62
C TYR A 168 15.24 -4.11 5.69
N SER A 169 14.52 -4.96 6.43
CA SER A 169 15.11 -5.91 7.39
C SER A 169 15.87 -7.05 6.70
N ALA A 170 17.10 -7.37 7.11
CA ALA A 170 18.03 -8.31 6.46
C ALA A 170 17.47 -9.73 6.17
N THR A 171 16.42 -10.16 6.87
CA THR A 171 15.78 -11.46 6.65
C THR A 171 14.71 -11.43 5.55
N ALA A 172 14.37 -10.26 5.02
CA ALA A 172 13.38 -10.14 3.97
C ALA A 172 13.97 -10.48 2.59
N LYS A 173 13.09 -10.99 1.74
CA LYS A 173 13.19 -11.04 0.29
C LYS A 173 12.20 -10.05 -0.30
N ILE A 174 12.66 -9.39 -1.36
CA ILE A 174 11.85 -8.47 -2.16
C ILE A 174 11.75 -9.05 -3.56
N TYR A 175 10.51 -9.17 -4.05
CA TYR A 175 10.24 -9.52 -5.42
C TYR A 175 9.64 -8.32 -6.11
N TYR A 176 10.01 -8.06 -7.36
CA TYR A 176 9.46 -6.93 -8.11
C TYR A 176 9.19 -7.27 -9.57
N GLN A 177 8.24 -6.57 -10.17
CA GLN A 177 7.92 -6.67 -11.59
C GLN A 177 7.26 -5.39 -12.09
N LYS A 178 7.38 -5.13 -13.40
CA LYS A 178 6.52 -4.15 -14.05
C LYS A 178 5.08 -4.67 -14.01
N TYR A 179 4.13 -3.80 -13.68
CA TYR A 179 2.73 -4.23 -13.57
C TYR A 179 2.24 -4.82 -14.90
N GLY A 180 1.56 -5.96 -14.83
CA GLY A 180 1.07 -6.72 -16.00
C GLY A 180 2.10 -7.66 -16.64
N HIS A 181 3.34 -7.68 -16.17
CA HIS A 181 4.33 -8.66 -16.64
C HIS A 181 4.15 -10.01 -15.91
N PRO A 182 4.51 -11.14 -16.53
CA PRO A 182 4.27 -12.47 -15.96
C PRO A 182 5.34 -12.95 -14.96
N HIS A 183 6.45 -12.23 -14.82
CA HIS A 183 7.62 -12.71 -14.09
C HIS A 183 8.10 -11.72 -13.03
N TRP A 184 8.08 -12.20 -11.79
CA TRP A 184 8.73 -11.57 -10.66
C TRP A 184 10.25 -11.76 -10.71
N LYS A 185 10.98 -10.71 -10.41
CA LYS A 185 12.44 -10.69 -10.28
C LYS A 185 12.83 -10.54 -8.81
N ASN A 186 13.99 -11.05 -8.45
CA ASN A 186 14.61 -10.90 -7.13
C ASN A 186 16.14 -10.90 -7.32
N ASP A 187 16.63 -9.88 -8.01
CA ASP A 187 18.02 -9.64 -8.39
C ASP A 187 18.49 -8.28 -7.84
N GLY A 188 18.02 -7.93 -6.63
CA GLY A 188 18.44 -6.74 -5.91
C GLY A 188 19.94 -6.71 -5.65
N ILE A 189 20.56 -5.54 -5.82
CA ILE A 189 21.98 -5.31 -5.56
C ILE A 189 22.11 -4.71 -4.17
N VAL A 190 22.66 -5.46 -3.22
CA VAL A 190 22.94 -4.97 -1.86
C VAL A 190 23.98 -3.86 -1.91
N LEU A 191 23.60 -2.66 -1.47
CA LEU A 191 24.48 -1.50 -1.35
C LEU A 191 25.12 -1.41 0.03
N LYS A 192 24.40 -1.79 1.09
CA LYS A 192 24.87 -1.69 2.48
C LYS A 192 24.13 -2.68 3.38
N ASN A 193 24.83 -3.20 4.40
CA ASN A 193 24.29 -4.05 5.45
C ASN A 193 24.69 -3.46 6.82
N TRP A 194 23.72 -3.30 7.70
CA TRP A 194 23.88 -2.90 9.11
C TRP A 194 23.04 -3.85 9.95
N ASP A 195 23.59 -4.51 10.97
CA ASP A 195 22.87 -5.34 11.96
C ASP A 195 21.34 -5.49 11.74
N ASN A 196 20.97 -6.52 10.98
CA ASN A 196 19.59 -6.89 10.61
C ASN A 196 18.83 -5.92 9.67
N LYS A 197 19.51 -5.04 8.94
CA LYS A 197 18.96 -4.03 8.02
C LYS A 197 19.80 -3.87 6.74
N TRP A 198 19.19 -4.02 5.58
CA TRP A 198 19.83 -3.91 4.27
C TRP A 198 19.30 -2.73 3.48
N ILE A 199 20.17 -2.18 2.63
CA ILE A 199 19.81 -1.25 1.56
C ILE A 199 20.07 -1.99 0.25
N GLU A 200 19.03 -2.18 -0.56
CA GLU A 200 19.14 -2.76 -1.89
C GLU A 200 18.74 -1.79 -2.98
N LYS A 201 19.37 -1.95 -4.13
CA LYS A 201 19.05 -1.26 -5.36
C LYS A 201 18.53 -2.23 -6.40
N TYR A 202 17.40 -1.91 -7.00
CA TYR A 202 16.83 -2.58 -8.16
C TYR A 202 17.01 -1.70 -9.39
N LEU A 203 17.59 -2.25 -10.46
CA LEU A 203 17.79 -1.52 -11.70
C LEU A 203 16.49 -1.53 -12.53
N ILE A 204 16.12 -0.36 -13.01
CA ILE A 204 14.95 -0.14 -13.88
C ILE A 204 15.45 0.16 -15.30
N PRO A 205 15.18 -0.73 -16.28
CA PRO A 205 15.51 -0.47 -17.67
C PRO A 205 14.85 0.81 -18.18
N GLU A 206 15.53 1.55 -19.05
CA GLU A 206 15.00 2.80 -19.63
C GLU A 206 13.64 2.60 -20.32
N ALA A 207 13.48 1.49 -21.04
CA ALA A 207 12.23 1.12 -21.71
C ALA A 207 11.04 0.84 -20.77
N ASP A 208 11.31 0.66 -19.47
CA ASP A 208 10.30 0.37 -18.45
C ASP A 208 10.06 1.54 -17.47
N GLN A 209 10.69 2.69 -17.73
CA GLN A 209 10.41 3.94 -17.00
C GLN A 209 9.06 4.52 -17.43
N GLY A 210 8.49 5.42 -16.63
CA GLY A 210 7.15 5.97 -16.84
C GLY A 210 6.04 4.93 -16.66
N SER A 211 6.29 3.87 -15.90
CA SER A 211 5.39 2.74 -15.70
C SER A 211 5.12 2.48 -14.22
N VAL A 212 4.04 1.76 -13.94
CA VAL A 212 3.74 1.26 -12.60
C VAL A 212 4.45 -0.07 -12.37
N TRP A 213 5.06 -0.19 -11.21
CA TRP A 213 5.81 -1.36 -10.76
C TRP A 213 5.19 -1.92 -9.49
N ALA A 214 5.15 -3.25 -9.40
CA ALA A 214 4.67 -4.00 -8.26
C ALA A 214 5.86 -4.55 -7.47
N PHE A 215 5.80 -4.43 -6.16
CA PHE A 215 6.80 -4.96 -5.23
C PHE A 215 6.10 -5.82 -4.17
N GLU A 216 6.49 -7.08 -4.08
CA GLU A 216 6.07 -8.04 -3.05
C GLU A 216 7.19 -8.18 -2.03
N PHE A 217 6.79 -8.27 -0.76
CA PHE A 217 7.72 -8.30 0.36
C PHE A 217 7.44 -9.44 1.30
N THR A 218 8.48 -9.79 2.05
CA THR A 218 8.40 -10.76 3.15
C THR A 218 8.74 -10.13 4.51
N SER A 219 8.75 -8.79 4.58
CA SER A 219 8.87 -8.02 5.81
C SER A 219 8.04 -6.74 5.73
N SER A 220 7.62 -6.23 6.88
CA SER A 220 6.90 -4.96 7.06
C SER A 220 7.81 -3.75 7.01
N ASP A 221 9.08 -3.94 7.37
CA ASP A 221 10.05 -2.90 7.68
C ASP A 221 10.64 -2.37 6.37
N ILE A 222 9.82 -1.75 5.53
CA ILE A 222 10.22 -1.45 4.15
C ILE A 222 9.91 -0.01 3.79
N ASP A 223 10.97 0.68 3.39
CA ASP A 223 10.92 2.07 3.00
C ASP A 223 11.58 2.30 1.64
N PHE A 224 10.89 3.00 0.74
CA PHE A 224 11.38 3.34 -0.59
C PHE A 224 12.18 4.64 -0.52
N LYS A 225 13.47 4.60 -0.86
CA LYS A 225 14.41 5.71 -0.67
C LYS A 225 14.72 6.51 -1.93
N THR A 226 14.23 6.13 -3.12
CA THR A 226 14.45 6.92 -4.35
C THR A 226 13.19 7.51 -4.93
N LEU A 227 12.03 7.21 -4.35
CA LEU A 227 10.76 7.69 -4.84
C LEU A 227 10.03 8.42 -3.71
N PRO A 228 9.41 9.57 -3.99
CA PRO A 228 8.45 10.17 -3.07
C PRO A 228 7.39 9.12 -2.68
N ASN A 229 7.19 8.95 -1.37
CA ASN A 229 6.56 7.81 -0.68
C ASN A 229 5.07 7.53 -0.98
N ILE A 230 4.56 7.84 -2.18
CA ILE A 230 3.20 7.49 -2.57
C ILE A 230 3.19 6.03 -3.04
N VAL A 231 2.75 5.17 -2.12
CA VAL A 231 2.57 3.75 -2.36
C VAL A 231 1.08 3.44 -2.41
N ALA A 232 0.62 2.94 -3.57
CA ALA A 232 -0.70 2.37 -3.69
C ALA A 232 -0.69 0.91 -3.25
N LEU A 233 -1.78 0.51 -2.61
CA LEU A 233 -2.01 -0.88 -2.21
C LEU A 233 -2.73 -1.67 -3.29
N GLN A 234 -3.03 -1.03 -4.42
CA GLN A 234 -3.73 -1.56 -5.57
C GLN A 234 -3.08 -1.13 -6.89
N PRO A 235 -3.23 -1.90 -7.97
CA PRO A 235 -2.74 -1.50 -9.27
C PRO A 235 -3.48 -0.26 -9.79
N PHE A 236 -2.74 0.62 -10.45
CA PHE A 236 -3.25 1.85 -11.04
C PHE A 236 -2.58 2.11 -12.39
N THR A 237 -3.23 2.92 -13.21
CA THR A 237 -2.63 3.58 -14.37
C THR A 237 -2.28 5.01 -13.97
N TYR A 238 -1.20 5.52 -14.55
CA TYR A 238 -0.77 6.90 -14.33
C TYR A 238 -0.86 7.64 -15.66
N THR A 239 -1.73 8.63 -15.74
CA THR A 239 -1.89 9.46 -16.95
C THR A 239 -0.92 10.63 -16.89
N ILE A 240 -0.08 10.81 -17.91
CA ILE A 240 0.91 11.91 -17.96
C ILE A 240 0.22 13.23 -18.29
#